data_AF-A0A9N8WQ11-F1
#
_entry.id   AF-A0A9N8WQ11-F1
#
_cell.length_a   1.000
_cell.length_b   1.000
_cell.length_c   1.000
_cell.angle_alpha   90.00
_cell.angle_beta   90.00
_cell.angle_gamma   90.00
#
_symmetry.space_group_name_H-M   'P 1'
#
loop_
_entity.id
_entity.type
_entity.pdbx_description
1 polymer ?
#
loop_
_entity_poly.entity_id
_entity_poly.type
_entity_poly.pdbx_seq_one_letter_code
_entity_poly.pdbx_strand_id
1 'polypeptide(L)'
;MDEFDIENSNLEINNSNKPLPLKSTIEQLVNGKSEPILTKKELFAWYIYAFACEVYSVVSISSFIPLILEHFAFEKGVSSINHQTPCNEELSEGVRCVINIFGFWVDTASFSLYTFSLSVILQAITTISIGATADHGEMRKTLLLYFAFVGSISAMLFLLIPSRSFIIAGILAIIGNVSFGAAFVCFNGFLPVMVRNHRDVRRISNEIKDHLSNVETQHQHAADTQVDVYDNALEERGLLNSQDQILINLVENLIKAKDHISTRISARGFASGYLGGIILLIFCLCISFLLHNTIYSLQIGVFLSGIWWFSFSLLVAKWLQPRPGPPLFLSEGSKVRWIDYISFSWKRLWKTILQAKELEMTFRFLMSWILISDGYTTITSVALLFGKTTLRIPESGLIFLSLIAPISALTSTLLLPRLIKLSIKNTILLLLYQL
;
A
#
# COMPACT_ATOMS: atom_id res chain seq x y z
N MET A 1 0.30 0.22 -6.81
CA MET A 1 -0.30 0.99 -7.93
C MET A 1 0.08 0.34 -9.26
N ASP A 2 -0.12 -0.99 -9.37
CA ASP A 2 0.12 -1.81 -10.58
C ASP A 2 -0.98 -2.90 -10.70
N GLU A 3 -2.12 -2.72 -10.01
CA GLU A 3 -3.22 -3.70 -9.95
C GLU A 3 -4.48 -3.23 -10.71
N PHE A 4 -4.44 -2.08 -11.38
CA PHE A 4 -5.63 -1.48 -12.00
C PHE A 4 -5.64 -1.43 -13.53
N ASP A 5 -4.62 -1.95 -14.21
CA ASP A 5 -4.60 -2.01 -15.68
C ASP A 5 -5.35 -3.23 -16.28
N ILE A 6 -6.09 -4.00 -15.48
CA ILE A 6 -6.81 -5.19 -15.98
C ILE A 6 -8.34 -4.96 -16.02
N GLU A 7 -8.88 -3.91 -15.42
CA GLU A 7 -10.34 -3.80 -15.23
C GLU A 7 -11.12 -3.04 -16.32
N ASN A 8 -10.51 -2.72 -17.48
CA ASN A 8 -11.21 -2.05 -18.59
C ASN A 8 -11.00 -2.73 -19.95
N SER A 9 -11.26 -4.05 -20.01
CA SER A 9 -11.65 -4.72 -21.25
C SER A 9 -13.09 -5.23 -21.22
N ASN A 10 -14.00 -4.50 -20.56
CA ASN A 10 -15.43 -4.71 -20.72
C ASN A 10 -15.94 -3.90 -21.91
N LEU A 11 -16.01 -4.57 -23.06
CA LEU A 11 -17.17 -4.57 -23.96
C LEU A 11 -18.00 -3.27 -24.03
N GLU A 12 -17.47 -2.26 -24.71
CA GLU A 12 -18.32 -1.43 -25.56
C GLU A 12 -18.14 -1.90 -27.01
N ILE A 13 -19.07 -2.76 -27.46
CA ILE A 13 -19.33 -2.97 -28.88
C ILE A 13 -20.06 -1.70 -29.35
N ASN A 14 -19.31 -0.61 -29.54
CA ASN A 14 -19.83 0.60 -30.13
C ASN A 14 -19.29 0.71 -31.56
N ASN A 15 -20.22 0.72 -32.51
CA ASN A 15 -20.05 0.75 -33.97
C ASN A 15 -19.19 1.94 -34.45
N SER A 16 -17.88 1.87 -34.29
CA SER A 16 -16.96 2.76 -34.99
C SER A 16 -15.73 1.99 -35.49
N ASN A 17 -15.56 2.04 -36.81
CA ASN A 17 -14.63 1.27 -37.61
C ASN A 17 -13.15 1.57 -37.31
N LYS A 18 -12.60 0.97 -36.25
CA LYS A 18 -11.20 0.53 -36.15
C LYS A 18 -11.04 -0.39 -34.92
N PRO A 19 -11.00 -1.72 -35.09
CA PRO A 19 -10.64 -2.58 -33.97
C PRO A 19 -9.18 -2.31 -33.61
N LEU A 20 -8.92 -1.82 -32.39
CA LEU A 20 -7.63 -2.14 -31.76
C LEU A 20 -7.52 -3.67 -31.79
N PRO A 21 -6.44 -4.26 -32.33
CA PRO A 21 -6.44 -5.69 -32.57
C PRO A 21 -6.49 -6.40 -31.22
N LEU A 22 -7.57 -7.16 -30.98
CA LEU A 22 -7.79 -8.04 -29.82
C LEU A 22 -6.52 -8.85 -29.47
N LYS A 23 -5.77 -9.24 -30.50
CA LYS A 23 -4.44 -9.84 -30.43
C LYS A 23 -3.42 -9.03 -29.64
N SER A 24 -3.31 -7.71 -29.85
CA SER A 24 -2.36 -6.85 -29.12
C SER A 24 -2.68 -6.75 -27.62
N THR A 25 -3.97 -6.72 -27.28
CA THR A 25 -4.43 -6.71 -25.89
C THR A 25 -4.16 -8.05 -25.21
N ILE A 26 -4.42 -9.16 -25.91
CA ILE A 26 -4.16 -10.51 -25.39
C ILE A 26 -2.66 -10.78 -25.28
N GLU A 27 -1.85 -10.33 -26.24
CA GLU A 27 -0.40 -10.40 -26.18
C GLU A 27 0.14 -9.59 -24.99
N GLN A 28 -0.42 -8.43 -24.65
CA GLN A 28 -0.04 -7.69 -23.43
C GLN A 28 -0.45 -8.42 -22.14
N LEU A 29 -1.59 -9.10 -22.14
CA LEU A 29 -2.07 -9.90 -21.00
C LEU A 29 -1.27 -11.18 -20.75
N VAL A 30 -0.69 -11.75 -21.82
CA VAL A 30 0.01 -13.05 -21.86
C VAL A 30 1.55 -12.90 -21.85
N ASN A 31 2.12 -11.85 -22.46
CA ASN A 31 3.56 -11.63 -22.52
C ASN A 31 4.11 -11.02 -21.22
N GLY A 32 4.17 -11.83 -20.16
CA GLY A 32 5.25 -11.67 -19.19
C GLY A 32 6.56 -12.17 -19.81
N LYS A 33 7.65 -11.41 -19.69
CA LYS A 33 9.01 -11.97 -19.90
C LYS A 33 9.15 -13.25 -19.08
N SER A 34 10.06 -14.14 -19.48
CA SER A 34 10.34 -15.43 -18.82
C SER A 34 10.94 -15.25 -17.40
N GLU A 35 10.16 -14.66 -16.51
CA GLU A 35 10.46 -14.50 -15.10
C GLU A 35 10.30 -15.87 -14.40
N PRO A 36 11.09 -16.13 -13.34
CA PRO A 36 10.98 -17.39 -12.61
C PRO A 36 9.61 -17.51 -11.94
N ILE A 37 9.08 -18.73 -11.91
CA ILE A 37 7.81 -19.03 -11.24
C ILE A 37 7.92 -18.64 -9.75
N LEU A 38 6.84 -18.07 -9.21
CA LEU A 38 6.75 -17.69 -7.79
C LEU A 38 7.10 -18.89 -6.89
N THR A 39 8.12 -18.71 -6.05
CA THR A 39 8.53 -19.75 -5.09
C THR A 39 7.77 -19.60 -3.77
N LYS A 40 7.56 -20.71 -3.05
CA LYS A 40 6.95 -20.66 -1.70
C LYS A 40 7.77 -19.80 -0.73
N LYS A 41 9.10 -19.80 -0.88
CA LYS A 41 10.03 -18.99 -0.05
C LYS A 41 9.84 -17.50 -0.29
N GLU A 42 9.70 -17.09 -1.54
CA GLU A 42 9.44 -15.69 -1.93
C GLU A 42 8.08 -15.22 -1.42
N LEU A 43 7.03 -16.04 -1.57
CA LEU A 43 5.70 -15.74 -1.03
C LEU A 43 5.72 -15.59 0.51
N PHE A 44 6.47 -16.46 1.20
CA PHE A 44 6.64 -16.36 2.64
C PHE A 44 7.41 -15.10 3.05
N ALA A 45 8.43 -14.71 2.29
CA ALA A 45 9.14 -13.45 2.52
C ALA A 45 8.20 -12.24 2.40
N TRP A 46 7.28 -12.26 1.43
CA TRP A 46 6.28 -11.19 1.29
C TRP A 46 5.34 -11.11 2.51
N TYR A 47 4.87 -12.25 3.03
CA TYR A 47 4.09 -12.27 4.28
C TYR A 47 4.89 -11.80 5.49
N ILE A 48 6.17 -12.16 5.60
CA ILE A 48 7.04 -11.67 6.69
C ILE A 48 7.19 -10.16 6.61
N TYR A 49 7.30 -9.58 5.42
CA TYR A 49 7.39 -8.13 5.30
C TYR A 49 6.09 -7.44 5.75
N ALA A 50 4.92 -7.97 5.37
CA ALA A 50 3.64 -7.47 5.89
C ALA A 50 3.59 -7.53 7.42
N PHE A 51 4.01 -8.67 7.99
CA PHE A 51 4.14 -8.88 9.44
C PHE A 51 5.11 -7.89 10.12
N ALA A 52 6.11 -7.40 9.37
CA ALA A 52 7.11 -6.46 9.86
C ALA A 52 6.62 -5.00 9.82
N CYS A 53 6.13 -4.55 8.66
CA CYS A 53 5.81 -3.13 8.45
C CYS A 53 4.50 -2.71 9.11
N GLU A 54 3.49 -3.58 9.15
CA GLU A 54 2.19 -3.26 9.75
C GLU A 54 2.30 -3.00 11.26
N VAL A 55 3.26 -3.63 11.92
CA VAL A 55 3.54 -3.38 13.34
C VAL A 55 3.95 -1.94 13.58
N TYR A 56 4.78 -1.35 12.71
CA TYR A 56 5.15 0.05 12.81
C TYR A 56 3.95 0.98 12.52
N SER A 57 3.13 0.65 11.53
CA SER A 57 1.90 1.37 11.19
C SER A 57 0.95 1.45 12.39
N VAL A 58 0.58 0.29 12.94
CA VAL A 58 -0.41 0.13 14.00
C VAL A 58 0.07 0.64 15.36
N VAL A 59 1.31 0.31 15.75
CA VAL A 59 1.81 0.64 17.09
C VAL A 59 2.34 2.06 17.14
N SER A 60 3.08 2.48 16.12
CA SER A 60 3.83 3.74 16.16
C SER A 60 3.09 4.86 15.47
N ILE A 61 2.89 4.78 14.15
CA ILE A 61 2.31 5.87 13.34
C ILE A 61 0.89 6.20 13.82
N SER A 62 0.01 5.20 13.88
CA SER A 62 -1.40 5.47 14.19
C SER A 62 -1.67 5.73 15.67
N SER A 63 -0.81 5.21 16.57
CA SER A 63 -1.12 5.12 18.00
C SER A 63 -0.16 5.91 18.89
N PHE A 64 1.09 5.47 19.04
CA PHE A 64 1.96 5.99 20.10
C PHE A 64 2.67 7.29 19.73
N ILE A 65 3.11 7.47 18.48
CA ILE A 65 3.82 8.68 18.06
C ILE A 65 2.95 9.93 18.27
N PRO A 66 1.67 9.97 17.87
CA PRO A 66 0.82 11.12 18.12
C PRO A 66 0.73 11.49 19.61
N LEU A 67 0.62 10.49 20.49
CA LEU A 67 0.50 10.64 21.94
C LEU A 67 1.80 11.12 22.58
N ILE A 68 2.95 10.67 22.07
CA ILE A 68 4.26 11.09 22.59
C ILE A 68 4.57 12.52 22.12
N LEU A 69 4.29 12.86 20.86
CA LEU A 69 4.47 14.22 20.35
C LEU A 69 3.60 15.23 21.09
N GLU A 70 2.33 14.88 21.33
CA GLU A 70 1.42 15.70 22.13
C GLU A 70 1.96 15.88 23.55
N HIS A 71 2.38 14.80 24.21
CA HIS A 71 2.90 14.91 25.57
C HIS A 71 4.19 15.73 25.66
N PHE A 72 5.13 15.54 24.72
CA PHE A 72 6.37 16.30 24.71
C PHE A 72 6.11 17.79 24.46
N ALA A 73 5.12 18.11 23.63
CA ALA A 73 4.65 19.48 23.48
C ALA A 73 4.00 19.98 24.79
N PHE A 74 3.18 19.17 25.45
CA PHE A 74 2.51 19.51 26.70
C PHE A 74 3.49 19.82 27.83
N GLU A 75 4.56 19.03 28.02
CA GLU A 75 5.58 19.30 29.05
C GLU A 75 6.34 20.63 28.82
N LYS A 76 6.32 21.16 27.60
CA LYS A 76 6.86 22.48 27.25
C LYS A 76 5.79 23.54 27.05
N GLY A 77 4.53 23.17 27.19
CA GLY A 77 3.40 24.03 26.97
C GLY A 77 3.21 25.03 28.10
N VAL A 78 2.70 26.19 27.72
CA VAL A 78 2.31 27.27 28.62
C VAL A 78 0.84 27.61 28.39
N SER A 79 0.23 28.26 29.37
CA SER A 79 -1.15 28.72 29.27
C SER A 79 -1.33 29.68 28.09
N SER A 80 -2.39 29.48 27.32
CA SER A 80 -2.80 30.35 26.19
C SER A 80 -3.10 31.79 26.58
N ILE A 81 -3.29 32.11 27.87
CA ILE A 81 -3.62 33.47 28.30
C ILE A 81 -2.35 34.29 28.54
N ASN A 82 -1.46 33.75 29.38
CA ASN A 82 -0.29 34.48 29.87
C ASN A 82 1.01 34.09 29.15
N HIS A 83 1.01 33.00 28.39
CA HIS A 83 2.17 32.47 27.66
C HIS A 83 3.45 32.28 28.51
N GLN A 84 3.31 32.21 29.83
CA GLN A 84 4.43 32.16 30.79
C GLN A 84 4.22 31.09 31.86
N THR A 85 2.97 30.80 32.25
CA THR A 85 2.67 29.79 33.26
C THR A 85 2.71 28.41 32.61
N PRO A 86 3.52 27.45 33.12
CA PRO A 86 3.55 26.10 32.60
C PRO A 86 2.19 25.42 32.75
N CYS A 87 1.84 24.54 31.81
CA CYS A 87 0.61 23.76 31.90
C CYS A 87 0.74 22.69 32.99
N ASN A 88 -0.16 22.74 33.97
CA ASN A 88 -0.32 21.70 34.99
C ASN A 88 -1.66 20.98 34.78
N GLU A 89 -1.83 19.80 35.40
CA GLU A 89 -3.04 18.95 35.27
C GLU A 89 -4.34 19.61 35.76
N GLU A 90 -4.25 20.66 36.56
CA GLU A 90 -5.38 21.48 37.08
C GLU A 90 -5.58 22.78 36.28
N LEU A 91 -5.58 22.67 34.95
CA LEU A 91 -5.91 23.81 34.09
C LEU A 91 -7.40 24.16 34.22
N SER A 92 -7.72 25.43 34.45
CA SER A 92 -9.11 25.92 34.55
C SER A 92 -9.88 25.66 33.24
N GLU A 93 -11.19 25.42 33.35
CA GLU A 93 -12.06 25.17 32.19
C GLU A 93 -11.90 26.26 31.13
N GLY A 94 -11.63 25.85 29.89
CA GLY A 94 -11.49 26.75 28.73
C GLY A 94 -10.06 27.27 28.46
N VAL A 95 -9.11 27.05 29.36
CA VAL A 95 -7.70 27.40 29.11
C VAL A 95 -7.03 26.29 28.30
N ARG A 96 -6.36 26.65 27.21
CA ARG A 96 -5.61 25.70 26.37
C ARG A 96 -4.12 25.75 26.67
N CYS A 97 -3.47 24.62 26.42
CA CYS A 97 -2.02 24.51 26.48
C CYS A 97 -1.43 24.79 25.10
N VAL A 98 -0.57 25.80 25.02
CA VAL A 98 0.06 26.23 23.77
C VAL A 98 1.58 26.16 23.86
N ILE A 99 2.20 25.87 22.74
CA ILE A 99 3.64 25.95 22.56
C ILE A 99 3.99 27.00 21.50
N ASN A 100 5.15 27.61 21.66
CA ASN A 100 5.68 28.52 20.65
C ASN A 100 6.54 27.73 19.65
N ILE A 101 6.10 27.71 18.40
CA ILE A 101 6.81 27.10 17.27
C ILE A 101 7.18 28.23 16.31
N PHE A 102 8.48 28.53 16.20
CA PHE A 102 9.01 29.55 15.28
C PHE A 102 8.29 30.91 15.35
N GLY A 103 7.80 31.32 16.53
CA GLY A 103 7.09 32.58 16.75
C GLY A 103 5.56 32.48 16.72
N PHE A 104 4.99 31.33 16.35
CA PHE A 104 3.55 31.08 16.34
C PHE A 104 3.12 30.25 17.54
N TRP A 105 2.04 30.66 18.20
CA TRP A 105 1.44 29.93 19.30
C TRP A 105 0.46 28.89 18.76
N VAL A 106 0.70 27.62 19.07
CA VAL A 106 -0.05 26.47 18.56
C VAL A 106 -0.42 25.56 19.72
N ASP A 107 -1.64 25.02 19.69
CA ASP A 107 -2.12 24.04 20.67
C ASP A 107 -1.23 22.77 20.64
N THR A 108 -0.99 22.14 21.80
CA THR A 108 -0.10 20.96 21.92
C THR A 108 -0.56 19.78 21.07
N ALA A 109 -1.88 19.54 21.01
CA ALA A 109 -2.46 18.52 20.15
C ALA A 109 -2.30 18.85 18.65
N SER A 110 -2.42 20.14 18.28
CA SER A 110 -2.24 20.59 16.91
C SER A 110 -0.82 20.41 16.40
N PHE A 111 0.19 20.48 17.27
CA PHE A 111 1.58 20.17 16.89
C PHE A 111 1.73 18.74 16.37
N SER A 112 1.13 17.77 17.06
CA SER A 112 1.13 16.38 16.62
C SER A 112 0.44 16.24 15.25
N LEU A 113 -0.75 16.82 15.08
CA LEU A 113 -1.50 16.76 13.83
C LEU A 113 -0.77 17.44 12.67
N TYR A 114 -0.20 18.64 12.87
CA TYR A 114 0.58 19.33 11.83
C TYR A 114 1.85 18.57 11.44
N THR A 115 2.52 17.92 12.40
CA THR A 115 3.66 17.06 12.12
C THR A 115 3.26 15.89 11.21
N PHE A 116 2.14 15.25 11.51
CA PHE A 116 1.59 14.17 10.68
C PHE A 116 1.18 14.66 9.29
N SER A 117 0.44 15.78 9.18
CA SER A 117 0.04 16.35 7.90
C SER A 117 1.26 16.69 7.02
N LEU A 118 2.29 17.33 7.59
CA LEU A 118 3.53 17.62 6.89
C LEU A 118 4.23 16.33 6.43
N SER A 119 4.24 15.29 7.27
CA SER A 119 4.83 14.01 6.92
C SER A 119 4.13 13.33 5.74
N VAL A 120 2.79 13.40 5.66
CA VAL A 120 2.01 12.82 4.57
C VAL A 120 2.26 13.56 3.25
N ILE A 121 2.40 14.90 3.28
CA ILE A 121 2.79 15.69 2.11
C ILE A 121 4.18 15.27 1.60
N LEU A 122 5.16 15.18 2.51
CA LEU A 122 6.51 14.75 2.16
C LEU A 122 6.55 13.29 1.68
N GLN A 123 5.70 12.44 2.25
CA GLN A 123 5.52 11.05 1.83
C GLN A 123 5.00 11.00 0.39
N ALA A 124 3.99 11.79 0.03
CA ALA A 124 3.46 11.86 -1.33
C ALA A 124 4.53 12.33 -2.34
N ILE A 125 5.30 13.37 -1.99
CA ILE A 125 6.41 13.85 -2.84
C ILE A 125 7.46 12.75 -3.05
N THR A 126 7.80 12.03 -1.97
CA THR A 126 8.80 10.97 -1.99
C THR A 126 8.32 9.79 -2.83
N THR A 127 7.09 9.31 -2.62
CA THR A 127 6.53 8.16 -3.33
C THR A 127 6.39 8.43 -4.84
N ILE A 128 5.97 9.62 -5.24
CA ILE A 128 5.94 10.04 -6.64
C ILE A 128 7.35 10.03 -7.24
N SER A 129 8.33 10.58 -6.51
CA SER A 129 9.71 10.71 -7.01
C SER A 129 10.40 9.35 -7.20
N ILE A 130 10.12 8.37 -6.35
CA ILE A 130 10.71 7.03 -6.46
C ILE A 130 9.94 6.09 -7.40
N GLY A 131 8.71 6.44 -7.81
CA GLY A 131 7.81 5.58 -8.58
C GLY A 131 8.46 4.94 -9.82
N ALA A 132 9.01 5.75 -10.73
CA ALA A 132 9.65 5.17 -11.92
C ALA A 132 10.92 4.37 -11.59
N THR A 133 11.64 4.72 -10.52
CA THR A 133 12.82 3.97 -10.06
C THR A 133 12.41 2.60 -9.50
N ALA A 134 11.24 2.52 -8.85
CA ALA A 134 10.69 1.26 -8.35
C ALA A 134 10.09 0.40 -9.47
N ASP A 135 9.60 1.03 -10.54
CA ASP A 135 8.98 0.35 -11.68
C ASP A 135 9.98 -0.11 -12.74
N HIS A 136 11.14 0.56 -12.85
CA HIS A 136 12.15 0.28 -13.88
C HIS A 136 13.47 -0.17 -13.26
N GLY A 137 14.06 -1.23 -13.83
CA GLY A 137 15.33 -1.79 -13.36
C GLY A 137 15.22 -2.65 -12.10
N GLU A 138 16.36 -2.93 -11.47
CA GLU A 138 16.49 -3.87 -10.34
C GLU A 138 16.26 -3.24 -8.96
N MET A 139 15.97 -1.94 -8.91
CA MET A 139 16.03 -1.14 -7.69
C MET A 139 14.85 -1.32 -6.74
N ARG A 140 13.75 -1.96 -7.17
CA ARG A 140 12.52 -2.12 -6.36
C ARG A 140 12.79 -2.74 -4.98
N LYS A 141 13.52 -3.86 -4.94
CA LYS A 141 13.88 -4.54 -3.68
C LYS A 141 14.81 -3.67 -2.83
N THR A 142 15.77 -2.99 -3.47
CA THR A 142 16.74 -2.13 -2.79
C THR A 142 16.06 -0.93 -2.14
N LEU A 143 15.13 -0.26 -2.85
CA LEU A 143 14.34 0.86 -2.32
C LEU A 143 13.46 0.42 -1.16
N LEU A 144 12.75 -0.71 -1.30
CA LEU A 144 11.95 -1.30 -0.22
C LEU A 144 12.76 -1.45 1.07
N LEU A 145 13.95 -2.09 0.98
CA LEU A 145 14.80 -2.35 2.13
C LEU A 145 15.46 -1.08 2.68
N TYR A 146 15.90 -0.17 1.80
CA TYR A 146 16.49 1.10 2.20
C TYR A 146 15.53 1.91 3.07
N PHE A 147 14.30 2.13 2.59
CA PHE A 147 13.29 2.86 3.36
C PHE A 147 12.86 2.08 4.62
N ALA A 148 12.78 0.75 4.56
CA ALA A 148 12.50 -0.05 5.75
C ALA A 148 13.57 0.13 6.85
N PHE A 149 14.85 0.16 6.48
CA PHE A 149 15.93 0.40 7.44
C PHE A 149 15.96 1.83 7.96
N VAL A 150 15.78 2.83 7.09
CA VAL A 150 15.73 4.24 7.53
C VAL A 150 14.56 4.47 8.50
N GLY A 151 13.37 3.95 8.18
CA GLY A 151 12.19 4.09 9.02
C GLY A 151 12.33 3.36 10.37
N SER A 152 12.83 2.12 10.36
CA SER A 152 13.04 1.36 11.60
C SER A 152 14.13 1.95 12.49
N ILE A 153 15.21 2.49 11.92
CA ILE A 153 16.24 3.24 12.67
C ILE A 153 15.64 4.52 13.28
N SER A 154 14.82 5.25 12.52
CA SER A 154 14.12 6.43 13.05
C SER A 154 13.24 6.07 14.26
N ALA A 155 12.49 4.96 14.18
CA ALA A 155 11.68 4.46 15.28
C ALA A 155 12.51 4.05 16.50
N MET A 156 13.66 3.40 16.30
CA MET A 156 14.56 3.03 17.41
C MET A 156 15.18 4.26 18.08
N LEU A 157 15.56 5.29 17.30
CA LEU A 157 16.12 6.53 17.85
C LEU A 157 15.12 7.31 18.71
N PHE A 158 13.82 7.08 18.52
CA PHE A 158 12.75 7.75 19.26
C PHE A 158 12.82 7.54 20.78
N LEU A 159 13.40 6.43 21.24
CA LEU A 159 13.62 6.15 22.67
C LEU A 159 14.64 7.09 23.32
N LEU A 160 15.62 7.56 22.55
CA LEU A 160 16.72 8.39 23.07
C LEU A 160 16.35 9.87 23.19
N ILE A 161 15.17 10.26 22.71
CA ILE A 161 14.76 11.66 22.67
C ILE A 161 14.08 12.05 23.99
N PRO A 162 14.64 13.02 24.73
CA PRO A 162 13.95 13.63 25.85
C PRO A 162 12.89 14.63 25.37
N SER A 163 11.88 14.88 26.23
CA SER A 163 10.79 15.82 25.95
C SER A 163 11.24 17.25 25.67
N ARG A 164 12.42 17.66 26.18
CA ARG A 164 13.04 18.96 25.88
C ARG A 164 13.24 19.20 24.38
N SER A 165 13.42 18.14 23.60
CA SER A 165 13.71 18.18 22.16
C SER A 165 12.52 17.66 21.33
N PHE A 166 11.30 18.11 21.65
CA PHE A 166 10.07 17.71 20.96
C PHE A 166 10.10 17.96 19.43
N ILE A 167 10.81 18.98 18.94
CA ILE A 167 10.99 19.24 17.50
C ILE A 167 11.76 18.09 16.83
N ILE A 168 12.79 17.55 17.50
CA ILE A 168 13.57 16.42 16.98
C ILE A 168 12.70 15.17 16.93
N ALA A 169 11.84 14.96 17.93
CA ALA A 169 10.85 13.88 17.89
C ALA A 169 9.90 14.03 16.68
N GLY A 170 9.44 15.25 16.40
CA GLY A 170 8.63 15.54 15.21
C GLY A 170 9.34 15.24 13.90
N ILE A 171 10.63 15.59 13.78
CA ILE A 171 11.45 15.28 12.60
C ILE A 171 11.62 13.77 12.42
N LEU A 172 11.90 13.02 13.50
CA LEU A 172 11.98 11.55 13.42
C LEU A 172 10.64 10.91 13.05
N ALA A 173 9.53 11.43 13.58
CA ALA A 173 8.19 10.99 13.20
C ALA A 173 7.94 11.20 11.70
N ILE A 174 8.33 12.36 11.15
CA ILE A 174 8.25 12.64 9.72
C ILE A 174 9.10 11.64 8.91
N ILE A 175 10.36 11.45 9.28
CA ILE A 175 11.26 10.51 8.58
C ILE A 175 10.69 9.10 8.62
N GLY A 176 10.17 8.67 9.78
CA GLY A 176 9.56 7.37 9.98
C GLY A 176 8.35 7.16 9.08
N ASN A 177 7.42 8.12 9.06
CA ASN A 177 6.20 8.02 8.24
C ASN A 177 6.50 8.07 6.74
N VAL A 178 7.38 8.98 6.29
CA VAL A 178 7.81 9.06 4.89
C VAL A 178 8.46 7.75 4.44
N SER A 179 9.33 7.18 5.28
CA SER A 179 10.01 5.91 5.01
C SER A 179 9.03 4.74 4.97
N PHE A 180 8.07 4.69 5.90
CA PHE A 180 7.01 3.68 5.88
C PHE A 180 6.20 3.75 4.59
N GLY A 181 5.72 4.93 4.20
CA GLY A 181 4.94 5.10 2.98
C GLY A 181 5.70 4.74 1.71
N ALA A 182 6.96 5.16 1.59
CA ALA A 182 7.83 4.81 0.47
C ALA A 182 8.06 3.29 0.38
N ALA A 183 8.36 2.65 1.51
CA ALA A 183 8.56 1.21 1.57
C ALA A 183 7.25 0.45 1.27
N PHE A 184 6.11 0.92 1.77
CA PHE A 184 4.80 0.30 1.57
C PHE A 184 4.34 0.37 0.10
N VAL A 185 4.65 1.46 -0.62
CA VAL A 185 4.39 1.55 -2.07
C VAL A 185 5.22 0.51 -2.84
N CYS A 186 6.52 0.39 -2.55
CA CYS A 186 7.37 -0.62 -3.18
C CYS A 186 6.90 -2.04 -2.84
N PHE A 187 6.46 -2.28 -1.60
CA PHE A 187 5.93 -3.55 -1.14
C PHE A 187 4.67 -3.98 -1.91
N ASN A 188 3.70 -3.07 -2.05
CA ASN A 188 2.47 -3.33 -2.82
C ASN A 188 2.76 -3.53 -4.32
N GLY A 189 3.83 -2.95 -4.86
CA GLY A 189 4.28 -3.20 -6.23
C GLY A 189 4.68 -4.65 -6.51
N PHE A 190 5.02 -5.45 -5.49
CA PHE A 190 5.32 -6.88 -5.68
C PHE A 190 4.06 -7.73 -5.90
N LEU A 191 2.89 -7.31 -5.41
CA LEU A 191 1.69 -8.13 -5.45
C LEU A 191 1.27 -8.51 -6.89
N PRO A 192 1.14 -7.57 -7.85
CA PRO A 192 0.80 -7.90 -9.23
C PRO A 192 1.83 -8.82 -9.91
N VAL A 193 3.11 -8.60 -9.62
CA VAL A 193 4.22 -9.40 -10.16
C VAL A 193 4.17 -10.84 -9.64
N MET A 194 3.84 -11.04 -8.36
CA MET A 194 3.69 -12.38 -7.80
C MET A 194 2.45 -13.09 -8.34
N VAL A 195 1.33 -12.39 -8.50
CA VAL A 195 0.10 -12.95 -9.07
C VAL A 195 0.34 -13.41 -10.51
N ARG A 196 0.97 -12.57 -11.34
CA ARG A 196 1.34 -12.92 -12.72
C ARG A 196 2.23 -14.17 -12.80
N ASN A 197 3.16 -14.32 -11.85
CA ASN A 197 4.11 -15.44 -11.82
C ASN A 197 3.61 -16.65 -11.00
N HIS A 198 2.37 -16.66 -10.55
CA HIS A 198 1.78 -17.79 -9.83
C HIS A 198 1.57 -18.98 -10.79
N ARG A 199 1.77 -20.21 -10.29
CA ARG A 199 1.73 -21.44 -11.12
C ARG A 199 0.43 -21.59 -11.90
N ASP A 200 -0.71 -21.36 -11.24
CA ASP A 200 -2.02 -21.52 -11.87
C ASP A 200 -2.30 -20.45 -12.93
N VAL A 201 -1.91 -19.19 -12.68
CA VAL A 201 -2.03 -18.10 -13.66
C VAL A 201 -1.15 -18.38 -14.88
N ARG A 202 0.08 -18.86 -14.65
CA ARG A 202 1.01 -19.19 -15.73
C ARG A 202 0.53 -20.38 -16.56
N ARG A 203 -0.13 -21.36 -15.94
CA ARG A 203 -0.73 -22.51 -16.64
C ARG A 203 -1.79 -22.01 -17.63
N ILE A 204 -2.76 -21.24 -17.16
CA ILE A 204 -3.83 -20.68 -18.01
C ILE A 204 -3.25 -19.74 -19.08
N SER A 205 -2.27 -18.92 -18.72
CA SER A 205 -1.60 -18.02 -19.67
C SER A 205 -0.86 -18.79 -20.78
N ASN A 206 -0.26 -19.94 -20.46
CA ASN A 206 0.36 -20.79 -21.46
C ASN A 206 -0.68 -21.48 -22.35
N GLU A 207 -1.79 -21.96 -21.77
CA GLU A 207 -2.92 -22.53 -22.55
C GLU A 207 -3.46 -21.53 -23.58
N ILE A 208 -3.60 -20.25 -23.21
CA ILE A 208 -3.98 -19.17 -24.14
C ILE A 208 -2.93 -19.00 -25.23
N LYS A 209 -1.64 -19.00 -24.87
CA LYS A 209 -0.54 -18.83 -25.84
C LYS A 209 -0.48 -19.99 -26.83
N ASP A 210 -0.63 -21.22 -26.35
CA ASP A 210 -0.65 -22.42 -27.17
C ASP A 210 -1.87 -22.38 -28.11
N HIS A 211 -3.06 -21.99 -27.62
CA HIS A 211 -4.24 -21.77 -28.45
C HIS A 211 -4.03 -20.73 -29.54
N LEU A 212 -3.45 -19.56 -29.23
CA LEU A 212 -3.16 -18.52 -30.21
C LEU A 212 -2.18 -19.02 -31.28
N SER A 213 -1.13 -19.74 -30.88
CA SER A 213 -0.16 -20.28 -31.82
C SER A 213 -0.77 -21.33 -32.75
N ASN A 214 -1.68 -22.18 -32.24
CA ASN A 214 -2.38 -23.17 -33.06
C ASN A 214 -3.30 -22.49 -34.09
N VAL A 215 -4.00 -21.43 -33.71
CA VAL A 215 -4.85 -20.64 -34.62
C VAL A 215 -4.03 -19.98 -35.73
N GLU A 216 -2.87 -19.40 -35.39
CA GLU A 216 -1.96 -18.83 -36.40
C GLU A 216 -1.45 -19.88 -37.39
N THR A 217 -1.11 -21.07 -36.89
CA THR A 217 -0.60 -22.18 -37.72
C THR A 217 -1.69 -22.71 -38.66
N GLN A 218 -2.95 -22.78 -38.21
CA GLN A 218 -4.09 -23.16 -39.05
C GLN A 218 -4.37 -22.15 -40.17
N HIS A 219 -4.31 -20.85 -39.87
CA HIS A 219 -4.48 -19.81 -40.89
C HIS A 219 -3.35 -19.79 -41.93
N GLN A 220 -2.11 -20.10 -41.52
CA GLN A 220 -0.99 -20.22 -42.47
C GLN A 220 -1.14 -21.43 -43.41
N HIS A 221 -1.61 -22.57 -42.90
CA HIS A 221 -1.84 -23.76 -43.75
C HIS A 221 -3.05 -23.62 -44.69
N ALA A 222 -4.10 -22.91 -44.28
CA ALA A 222 -5.25 -22.61 -45.14
C ALA A 222 -4.88 -21.66 -46.29
N ALA A 223 -3.97 -20.70 -46.06
CA ALA A 223 -3.53 -19.76 -47.09
C ALA A 223 -2.69 -20.42 -48.21
N ASP A 224 -1.98 -21.51 -47.92
CA ASP A 224 -1.19 -22.27 -48.89
C ASP A 224 -2.02 -23.27 -49.72
N THR A 225 -3.27 -23.55 -49.32
CA THR A 225 -4.11 -24.58 -49.96
C THR A 225 -5.29 -23.93 -50.70
N GLN A 226 -5.11 -23.53 -51.96
CA GLN A 226 -6.21 -23.09 -52.83
C GLN A 226 -7.14 -24.25 -53.18
N VAL A 227 -8.26 -24.45 -52.46
CA VAL A 227 -9.37 -25.32 -52.90
C VAL A 227 -10.75 -24.80 -52.43
N ASP A 228 -11.64 -24.59 -53.40
CA ASP A 228 -13.12 -24.46 -53.42
C ASP A 228 -13.87 -23.63 -52.34
N VAL A 229 -14.56 -22.58 -52.80
CA VAL A 229 -14.84 -21.33 -52.03
C VAL A 229 -16.29 -21.16 -51.53
N TYR A 230 -17.27 -22.04 -51.80
CA TYR A 230 -18.67 -21.73 -51.45
C TYR A 230 -19.31 -22.47 -50.25
N ASP A 231 -18.89 -23.70 -49.91
CA ASP A 231 -19.42 -24.41 -48.72
C ASP A 231 -18.58 -24.19 -47.45
N ASN A 232 -17.29 -23.85 -47.60
CA ASN A 232 -16.37 -23.68 -46.48
C ASN A 232 -16.62 -22.40 -45.66
N ALA A 233 -17.26 -21.37 -46.22
CA ALA A 233 -17.42 -20.08 -45.55
C ALA A 233 -18.39 -20.10 -44.35
N LEU A 234 -19.38 -21.02 -44.34
CA LEU A 234 -20.31 -21.17 -43.22
C LEU A 234 -19.68 -22.00 -42.08
N GLU A 235 -18.91 -23.03 -42.44
CA GLU A 235 -18.19 -23.89 -41.50
C GLU A 235 -16.98 -23.16 -40.90
N GLU A 236 -16.26 -22.36 -41.69
CA GLU A 236 -15.16 -21.49 -41.25
C GLU A 236 -15.67 -20.36 -40.34
N ARG A 237 -16.82 -19.74 -40.62
CA ARG A 237 -17.47 -18.80 -39.69
C ARG A 237 -17.95 -19.46 -38.39
N GLY A 238 -18.42 -20.71 -38.45
CA GLY A 238 -18.80 -21.50 -37.28
C GLY A 238 -17.59 -21.86 -36.41
N LEU A 239 -16.47 -22.23 -37.05
CA LEU A 239 -15.20 -22.52 -36.39
C LEU A 239 -14.59 -21.26 -35.76
N LEU A 240 -14.58 -20.13 -36.48
CA LEU A 240 -14.14 -18.83 -35.95
C LEU A 240 -14.94 -18.41 -34.72
N ASN A 241 -16.28 -18.47 -34.78
CA ASN A 241 -17.14 -18.17 -33.63
C ASN A 241 -16.90 -19.12 -32.45
N SER A 242 -16.67 -20.42 -32.70
CA SER A 242 -16.39 -21.39 -31.64
C SER A 242 -15.00 -21.21 -31.01
N GLN A 243 -13.99 -20.84 -31.80
CA GLN A 243 -12.62 -20.55 -31.35
C GLN A 243 -12.58 -19.26 -30.54
N ASP A 244 -13.30 -18.21 -30.97
CA ASP A 244 -13.43 -16.96 -30.23
C ASP A 244 -14.11 -17.19 -28.88
N GLN A 245 -15.13 -18.06 -28.80
CA GLN A 245 -15.79 -18.39 -27.53
C GLN A 245 -14.85 -19.13 -26.56
N ILE A 246 -14.02 -20.06 -27.05
CA ILE A 246 -13.01 -20.76 -26.22
C ILE A 246 -11.99 -19.75 -25.67
N LEU A 247 -11.52 -18.84 -26.52
CA LEU A 247 -10.57 -17.79 -26.14
C LEU A 247 -11.17 -16.84 -25.09
N ILE A 248 -12.43 -16.41 -25.27
CA ILE A 248 -13.15 -15.58 -24.30
C ILE A 248 -13.26 -16.30 -22.95
N ASN A 249 -13.66 -17.57 -22.94
CA ASN A 249 -13.75 -18.36 -21.70
C ASN A 249 -12.39 -18.50 -21.00
N LEU A 250 -11.30 -18.72 -21.76
CA LEU A 250 -9.95 -18.79 -21.20
C LEU A 250 -9.49 -17.46 -20.61
N VAL A 251 -9.75 -16.36 -21.29
CA VAL A 251 -9.42 -15.01 -20.80
C VAL A 251 -10.24 -14.69 -19.54
N GLU A 252 -11.52 -15.03 -19.52
CA GLU A 252 -12.37 -14.87 -18.32
C GLU A 252 -11.85 -15.71 -17.15
N ASN A 253 -11.45 -16.96 -17.41
CA ASN A 253 -10.84 -17.82 -16.40
C ASN A 253 -9.50 -17.27 -15.89
N LEU A 254 -8.69 -16.67 -16.76
CA LEU A 254 -7.45 -16.00 -16.38
C LEU A 254 -7.71 -14.82 -15.44
N ILE A 255 -8.68 -13.96 -15.78
CA ILE A 255 -9.06 -12.79 -14.97
C ILE A 255 -9.56 -13.26 -13.60
N LYS A 256 -10.51 -14.19 -13.56
CA LYS A 256 -11.02 -14.78 -12.30
C LYS A 256 -9.91 -15.41 -11.46
N ALA A 257 -8.96 -16.11 -12.09
CA ALA A 257 -7.84 -16.71 -11.40
C ALA A 257 -6.90 -15.65 -10.81
N LYS A 258 -6.56 -14.59 -11.57
CA LYS A 258 -5.74 -13.46 -11.10
C LYS A 258 -6.38 -12.78 -9.90
N ASP A 259 -7.67 -12.45 -9.98
CA ASP A 259 -8.41 -11.77 -8.91
C ASP A 259 -8.49 -12.62 -7.63
N HIS A 260 -8.83 -13.90 -7.78
CA HIS A 260 -8.94 -14.82 -6.66
C HIS A 260 -7.58 -15.05 -5.99
N ILE A 261 -6.50 -15.20 -6.77
CA ILE A 261 -5.14 -15.37 -6.23
C ILE A 261 -4.65 -14.09 -5.57
N SER A 262 -4.89 -12.92 -6.18
CA SER A 262 -4.50 -11.64 -5.62
C SER A 262 -5.18 -11.38 -4.28
N THR A 263 -6.51 -11.51 -4.24
CA THR A 263 -7.31 -11.37 -3.01
C THR A 263 -6.79 -12.30 -1.92
N ARG A 264 -6.48 -13.55 -2.29
CA ARG A 264 -6.02 -14.56 -1.35
C ARG A 264 -4.62 -14.27 -0.79
N ILE A 265 -3.68 -13.82 -1.62
CA ILE A 265 -2.33 -13.45 -1.18
C ILE A 265 -2.42 -12.19 -0.32
N SER A 266 -3.10 -11.16 -0.80
CA SER A 266 -3.30 -9.89 -0.10
C SER A 266 -3.94 -10.08 1.27
N ALA A 267 -5.08 -10.77 1.36
CA ALA A 267 -5.78 -11.01 2.62
C ALA A 267 -4.92 -11.75 3.65
N ARG A 268 -4.12 -12.75 3.21
CA ARG A 268 -3.18 -13.45 4.10
C ARG A 268 -2.03 -12.54 4.55
N GLY A 269 -1.55 -11.65 3.68
CA GLY A 269 -0.55 -10.64 4.01
C GLY A 269 -1.05 -9.69 5.09
N PHE A 270 -2.17 -9.02 4.86
CA PHE A 270 -2.75 -8.11 5.85
C PHE A 270 -3.12 -8.80 7.16
N ALA A 271 -3.68 -10.02 7.10
CA ALA A 271 -3.95 -10.80 8.31
C ALA A 271 -2.66 -11.10 9.12
N SER A 272 -1.54 -11.41 8.45
CA SER A 272 -0.26 -11.56 9.14
C SER A 272 0.21 -10.23 9.76
N GLY A 273 0.05 -9.11 9.05
CA GLY A 273 0.37 -7.78 9.56
C GLY A 273 -0.39 -7.42 10.84
N TYR A 274 -1.72 -7.55 10.82
CA TYR A 274 -2.56 -7.29 12.00
C TYR A 274 -2.21 -8.22 13.18
N LEU A 275 -1.91 -9.49 12.90
CA LEU A 275 -1.46 -10.42 13.93
C LEU A 275 -0.16 -9.94 14.59
N GLY A 276 0.80 -9.47 13.80
CA GLY A 276 2.03 -8.86 14.33
C GLY A 276 1.74 -7.65 15.23
N GLY A 277 0.88 -6.74 14.76
CA GLY A 277 0.49 -5.55 15.52
C GLY A 277 -0.16 -5.89 16.86
N ILE A 278 -1.09 -6.85 16.87
CA ILE A 278 -1.75 -7.35 18.09
C ILE A 278 -0.73 -7.94 19.06
N ILE A 279 0.20 -8.78 18.59
CA ILE A 279 1.23 -9.39 19.43
C ILE A 279 2.08 -8.30 20.10
N LEU A 280 2.53 -7.30 19.34
CA LEU A 280 3.36 -6.24 19.90
C LEU A 280 2.56 -5.33 20.85
N LEU A 281 1.31 -5.00 20.54
CA LEU A 281 0.46 -4.19 21.42
C LEU A 281 0.18 -4.88 22.76
N ILE A 282 -0.05 -6.19 22.76
CA ILE A 282 -0.20 -6.96 24.01
C ILE A 282 1.10 -6.89 24.83
N PHE A 283 2.25 -7.02 24.18
CA PHE A 283 3.54 -6.89 24.85
C PHE A 283 3.76 -5.48 25.41
N CYS A 284 3.40 -4.43 24.65
CA CYS A 284 3.44 -3.04 25.11
C CYS A 284 2.49 -2.78 26.30
N LEU A 285 1.31 -3.40 26.29
CA LEU A 285 0.36 -3.30 27.40
C LEU A 285 0.95 -3.88 28.69
N CYS A 286 1.59 -5.05 28.62
CA CYS A 286 2.30 -5.64 29.76
C CYS A 286 3.43 -4.73 30.28
N ILE A 287 4.21 -4.13 29.38
CA ILE A 287 5.27 -3.17 29.74
C ILE A 287 4.68 -1.93 30.41
N SER A 288 3.57 -1.39 29.91
CA SER A 288 2.91 -0.22 30.50
C SER A 288 2.49 -0.45 31.94
N PHE A 289 1.94 -1.64 32.26
CA PHE A 289 1.62 -1.99 33.65
C PHE A 289 2.88 -2.10 34.52
N LEU A 290 3.94 -2.70 34.00
CA LEU A 290 5.21 -2.86 34.74
C LEU A 290 5.89 -1.52 35.03
N LEU A 291 5.73 -0.54 34.15
CA LEU A 291 6.30 0.81 34.26
C LEU A 291 5.33 1.83 34.88
N HIS A 292 4.29 1.37 35.59
CA HIS A 292 3.31 2.23 36.27
C HIS A 292 2.66 3.31 35.38
N ASN A 293 2.34 2.96 34.12
CA ASN A 293 1.67 3.84 33.16
C ASN A 293 2.43 5.14 32.81
N THR A 294 3.76 5.11 32.84
CA THR A 294 4.59 6.23 32.38
C THR A 294 4.60 6.34 30.85
N ILE A 295 4.82 7.54 30.33
CA ILE A 295 4.90 7.79 28.88
C ILE A 295 6.15 7.18 28.25
N TYR A 296 7.16 6.91 29.07
CA TYR A 296 8.32 6.10 28.67
C TYR A 296 7.91 4.71 28.16
N SER A 297 6.79 4.14 28.64
CA SER A 297 6.25 2.88 28.11
C SER A 297 5.85 2.97 26.62
N LEU A 298 5.29 4.11 26.19
CA LEU A 298 4.94 4.35 24.79
C LEU A 298 6.21 4.49 23.93
N GLN A 299 7.24 5.17 24.43
CA GLN A 299 8.53 5.28 23.74
C GLN A 299 9.19 3.90 23.55
N ILE A 300 9.14 3.03 24.57
CA ILE A 300 9.58 1.64 24.46
C ILE A 300 8.76 0.90 23.40
N GLY A 301 7.44 1.13 23.32
CA GLY A 301 6.60 0.54 22.29
C GLY A 301 7.03 0.91 20.86
N VAL A 302 7.35 2.19 20.63
CA VAL A 302 7.89 2.68 19.34
C VAL A 302 9.28 2.10 19.05
N PHE A 303 10.11 1.95 20.07
CA PHE A 303 11.42 1.32 19.93
C PHE A 303 11.32 -0.16 19.52
N LEU A 304 10.44 -0.92 20.19
CA LEU A 304 10.23 -2.33 19.93
C LEU A 304 9.62 -2.57 18.54
N SER A 305 8.71 -1.69 18.08
CA SER A 305 8.20 -1.75 16.72
C SER A 305 9.31 -1.52 15.69
N GLY A 306 10.26 -0.61 15.98
CA GLY A 306 11.45 -0.39 15.18
C GLY A 306 12.34 -1.63 15.10
N ILE A 307 12.67 -2.26 16.23
CA ILE A 307 13.44 -3.52 16.27
C ILE A 307 12.73 -4.62 15.48
N TRP A 308 11.42 -4.74 15.66
CA TRP A 308 10.60 -5.73 14.98
C TRP A 308 10.67 -5.53 13.46
N TRP A 309 10.41 -4.31 13.00
CA TRP A 309 10.46 -3.97 11.58
C TRP A 309 11.86 -4.17 10.99
N PHE A 310 12.92 -3.76 11.70
CA PHE A 310 14.31 -3.96 11.28
C PHE A 310 14.67 -5.44 11.14
N SER A 311 14.37 -6.24 12.17
CA SER A 311 14.74 -7.66 12.26
C SER A 311 14.07 -8.48 11.16
N PHE A 312 12.76 -8.30 10.97
CA PHE A 312 12.05 -9.02 9.92
C PHE A 312 12.39 -8.50 8.52
N SER A 313 12.73 -7.21 8.36
CA SER A 313 13.23 -6.69 7.08
C SER A 313 14.58 -7.32 6.67
N LEU A 314 15.44 -7.69 7.62
CA LEU A 314 16.66 -8.45 7.33
C LEU A 314 16.35 -9.86 6.79
N LEU A 315 15.34 -10.54 7.34
CA LEU A 315 14.89 -11.84 6.82
C LEU A 315 14.35 -11.70 5.38
N VAL A 316 13.57 -10.64 5.12
CA VAL A 316 13.04 -10.32 3.79
C VAL A 316 14.17 -10.03 2.82
N ALA A 317 15.22 -9.30 3.25
CA ALA A 317 16.39 -9.03 2.42
C ALA A 317 17.04 -10.32 1.89
N LYS A 318 17.05 -11.38 2.69
CA LYS A 318 17.62 -12.68 2.31
C LYS A 318 16.71 -13.52 1.42
N TRP A 319 15.39 -13.49 1.64
CA TRP A 319 14.46 -14.42 1.00
C TRP A 319 13.65 -13.84 -0.16
N LEU A 320 13.48 -12.52 -0.22
CA LEU A 320 12.76 -11.87 -1.31
C LEU A 320 13.63 -11.84 -2.58
N GLN A 321 13.13 -12.36 -3.70
CA GLN A 321 13.86 -12.34 -4.96
C GLN A 321 13.79 -10.95 -5.61
N PRO A 322 14.89 -10.45 -6.22
CA PRO A 322 14.81 -9.26 -7.05
C PRO A 322 13.96 -9.58 -8.30
N ARG A 323 12.97 -8.73 -8.56
CA ARG A 323 12.11 -8.81 -9.74
C ARG A 323 12.32 -7.53 -10.56
N PRO A 324 13.30 -7.49 -11.48
CA PRO A 324 13.57 -6.30 -12.27
C PRO A 324 12.39 -5.89 -13.13
N GLY A 325 12.09 -4.59 -13.14
CA GLY A 325 11.23 -3.99 -14.15
C GLY A 325 11.97 -3.79 -15.49
N PRO A 326 11.24 -3.42 -16.55
CA PRO A 326 11.86 -3.09 -17.84
C PRO A 326 12.89 -1.95 -17.68
N PRO A 327 14.03 -1.99 -18.39
CA PRO A 327 14.98 -0.89 -18.37
C PRO A 327 14.34 0.36 -18.98
N LEU A 328 14.65 1.52 -18.41
CA LEU A 328 14.16 2.80 -18.88
C LEU A 328 15.05 3.29 -20.04
N PHE A 329 14.53 3.29 -21.27
CA PHE A 329 15.25 3.78 -22.45
C PHE A 329 14.97 5.28 -22.64
N LEU A 330 15.87 6.14 -22.15
CA LEU A 330 15.72 7.60 -22.27
C LEU A 330 16.48 8.21 -23.47
N SER A 331 17.53 7.55 -23.95
CA SER A 331 18.24 7.87 -25.20
C SER A 331 19.35 6.82 -25.44
N GLU A 332 19.56 6.38 -26.68
CA GLU A 332 20.67 5.47 -27.03
C GLU A 332 22.02 6.11 -26.65
N GLY A 333 22.72 5.49 -25.69
CA GLY A 333 24.13 5.80 -25.38
C GLY A 333 24.41 6.64 -24.12
N SER A 334 23.40 7.17 -23.41
CA SER A 334 23.65 7.91 -22.16
C SER A 334 23.38 7.06 -20.90
N LYS A 335 24.29 7.10 -19.92
CA LYS A 335 24.05 6.51 -18.59
C LYS A 335 22.93 7.31 -17.91
N VAL A 336 21.79 6.66 -17.67
CA VAL A 336 20.64 7.27 -17.00
C VAL A 336 21.02 7.68 -15.57
N ARG A 337 20.82 8.94 -15.21
CA ARG A 337 21.06 9.46 -13.86
C ARG A 337 19.79 9.33 -13.02
N TRP A 338 19.92 9.36 -11.71
CA TRP A 338 18.77 9.26 -10.79
C TRP A 338 17.77 10.41 -10.95
N ILE A 339 18.25 11.60 -11.33
CA ILE A 339 17.42 12.77 -11.67
C ILE A 339 16.53 12.51 -12.89
N ASP A 340 16.99 11.70 -13.85
CA ASP A 340 16.20 11.38 -15.04
C ASP A 340 15.00 10.49 -14.69
N TYR A 341 15.17 9.55 -13.75
CA TYR A 341 14.07 8.75 -13.20
C TYR A 341 13.05 9.61 -12.45
N ILE A 342 13.51 10.59 -11.67
CA ILE A 342 12.62 11.51 -10.96
C ILE A 342 11.85 12.34 -11.99
N SER A 343 12.54 12.97 -12.94
CA SER A 343 11.91 13.79 -13.99
C SER A 343 10.89 12.98 -14.81
N PHE A 344 11.23 11.74 -15.16
CA PHE A 344 10.33 10.83 -15.85
C PHE A 344 9.08 10.51 -15.02
N SER A 345 9.23 10.25 -13.72
CA SER A 345 8.11 9.99 -12.80
C SER A 345 7.12 11.16 -12.78
N TRP A 346 7.63 12.38 -12.60
CA TRP A 346 6.81 13.60 -12.55
C TRP A 346 6.14 13.91 -13.89
N LYS A 347 6.85 13.74 -15.02
CA LYS A 347 6.28 13.89 -16.37
C LYS A 347 5.16 12.88 -16.63
N ARG A 348 5.37 11.62 -16.25
CA ARG A 348 4.35 10.55 -16.40
C ARG A 348 3.12 10.86 -15.56
N LEU A 349 3.30 11.23 -14.30
CA LEU A 349 2.19 11.61 -13.42
C LEU A 349 1.40 12.79 -13.98
N TRP A 350 2.07 13.83 -14.46
CA TRP A 350 1.41 14.98 -15.07
C TRP A 350 0.59 14.58 -16.31
N LYS A 351 1.16 13.72 -17.16
CA LYS A 351 0.45 13.17 -18.32
C LYS A 351 -0.79 12.36 -17.91
N THR A 352 -0.67 11.52 -16.89
CA THR A 352 -1.80 10.74 -16.35
C THR A 352 -2.90 11.64 -15.78
N ILE A 353 -2.55 12.72 -15.07
CA ILE A 353 -3.53 13.69 -14.55
C ILE A 353 -4.25 14.41 -15.69
N LEU A 354 -3.53 14.80 -16.75
CA LEU A 354 -4.14 15.42 -17.92
C LEU A 354 -5.11 14.47 -18.64
N GLN A 355 -4.77 13.18 -18.71
CA GLN A 355 -5.62 12.13 -19.29
C GLN A 355 -6.73 11.65 -18.35
N ALA A 356 -6.74 12.06 -17.08
CA ALA A 356 -7.74 11.61 -16.09
C ALA A 356 -9.18 12.02 -16.46
N LYS A 357 -9.35 13.04 -17.31
CA LYS A 357 -10.67 13.42 -17.84
C LYS A 357 -11.29 12.35 -18.75
N GLU A 358 -10.49 11.50 -19.38
CA GLU A 358 -10.97 10.41 -20.23
C GLU A 358 -11.39 9.18 -19.39
N LEU A 359 -10.96 9.10 -18.13
CA LEU A 359 -11.17 7.97 -17.22
C LEU A 359 -11.95 8.41 -15.97
N GLU A 360 -13.14 8.97 -16.19
CA GLU A 360 -13.95 9.60 -15.13
C GLU A 360 -14.25 8.64 -13.96
N MET A 361 -14.61 7.39 -14.25
CA MET A 361 -14.93 6.40 -13.21
C MET A 361 -13.71 6.07 -12.34
N THR A 362 -12.54 5.89 -12.96
CA THR A 362 -11.28 5.60 -12.24
C THR A 362 -10.85 6.78 -11.39
N PHE A 363 -10.96 8.01 -11.91
CA PHE A 363 -10.59 9.19 -11.15
C PHE A 363 -11.51 9.42 -9.95
N ARG A 364 -12.82 9.24 -10.11
CA ARG A 364 -13.79 9.30 -9.00
C ARG A 364 -13.48 8.24 -7.95
N PHE A 365 -13.18 7.00 -8.36
CA PHE A 365 -12.78 5.94 -7.44
C PHE A 365 -11.51 6.29 -6.65
N LEU A 366 -10.46 6.79 -7.33
CA LEU A 366 -9.21 7.18 -6.68
C LEU A 366 -9.41 8.32 -5.69
N MET A 367 -10.23 9.33 -6.02
CA MET A 367 -10.55 10.42 -5.11
C MET A 367 -11.29 9.91 -3.87
N SER A 368 -12.29 9.05 -4.04
CA SER A 368 -13.00 8.42 -2.92
C SER A 368 -12.04 7.58 -2.06
N TRP A 369 -11.15 6.80 -2.68
CA TRP A 369 -10.16 5.99 -1.96
C TRP A 369 -9.20 6.86 -1.15
N ILE A 370 -8.72 7.98 -1.71
CA ILE A 370 -7.87 8.93 -1.01
C ILE A 370 -8.58 9.47 0.24
N LEU A 371 -9.84 9.92 0.11
CA LEU A 371 -10.62 10.44 1.24
C LEU A 371 -10.87 9.39 2.32
N ILE A 372 -11.21 8.16 1.93
CA ILE A 372 -11.46 7.06 2.87
C ILE A 372 -10.16 6.65 3.59
N SER A 373 -9.05 6.54 2.87
CA SER A 373 -7.76 6.15 3.43
C SER A 373 -7.22 7.19 4.41
N ASP A 374 -7.32 8.48 4.06
CA ASP A 374 -6.90 9.59 4.92
C ASP A 374 -7.80 9.71 6.16
N GLY A 375 -9.12 9.57 5.97
CA GLY A 375 -10.09 9.54 7.06
C GLY A 375 -9.84 8.41 8.06
N TYR A 376 -9.63 7.18 7.58
CA TYR A 376 -9.37 6.01 8.44
C TYR A 376 -8.14 6.19 9.34
N THR A 377 -7.04 6.67 8.76
CA THR A 377 -5.79 6.90 9.51
C THR A 377 -5.95 8.04 10.52
N THR A 378 -6.57 9.15 10.11
CA THR A 378 -6.78 10.31 10.99
C THR A 378 -7.72 10.01 12.16
N ILE A 379 -8.83 9.28 11.92
CA ILE A 379 -9.79 8.90 12.97
C ILE A 379 -9.09 8.13 14.10
N THR A 380 -8.18 7.21 13.74
CA THR A 380 -7.48 6.37 14.73
C THR A 380 -6.58 7.22 15.64
N SER A 381 -5.78 8.12 15.07
CA SER A 381 -4.87 8.98 15.85
C SER A 381 -5.61 10.07 16.63
N VAL A 382 -6.62 10.70 16.05
CA VAL A 382 -7.42 11.74 16.71
C VAL A 382 -8.25 11.15 17.85
N ALA A 383 -8.80 9.94 17.71
CA ALA A 383 -9.54 9.28 18.79
C ALA A 383 -8.66 9.03 20.02
N LEU A 384 -7.40 8.60 19.82
CA LEU A 384 -6.44 8.40 20.90
C LEU A 384 -6.02 9.73 21.54
N LEU A 385 -5.74 10.76 20.73
CA LEU A 385 -5.45 12.11 21.23
C LEU A 385 -6.60 12.64 22.08
N PHE A 386 -7.84 12.53 21.62
CA PHE A 386 -9.03 12.93 22.37
C PHE A 386 -9.18 12.15 23.68
N GLY A 387 -8.92 10.84 23.65
CA GLY A 387 -8.90 10.00 24.85
C GLY A 387 -7.89 10.48 25.88
N LYS A 388 -6.72 10.94 25.44
CA LYS A 388 -5.67 11.48 26.30
C LYS A 388 -5.99 12.89 26.81
N THR A 389 -6.28 13.83 25.92
CA THR A 389 -6.38 15.26 26.27
C THR A 389 -7.71 15.62 26.92
N THR A 390 -8.80 14.98 26.50
CA THR A 390 -10.17 15.35 26.93
C THR A 390 -10.67 14.41 28.00
N LEU A 391 -10.57 13.09 27.78
CA LEU A 391 -11.07 12.08 28.72
C LEU A 391 -10.05 11.75 29.83
N ARG A 392 -8.81 12.23 29.71
CA ARG A 392 -7.71 11.98 30.66
C ARG A 392 -7.53 10.48 30.96
N ILE A 393 -7.68 9.64 29.93
CA ILE A 393 -7.51 8.20 30.04
C ILE A 393 -6.03 7.89 30.30
N PRO A 394 -5.70 7.01 31.28
CA PRO A 394 -4.32 6.62 31.54
C PRO A 394 -3.71 5.85 30.37
N GLU A 395 -2.38 5.83 30.28
CA GLU A 395 -1.64 5.30 29.12
C GLU A 395 -1.97 3.82 28.81
N SER A 396 -2.17 2.97 29.81
CA SER A 396 -2.63 1.58 29.59
C SER A 396 -4.01 1.49 28.95
N GLY A 397 -4.91 2.42 29.26
CA GLY A 397 -6.23 2.53 28.64
C GLY A 397 -6.15 2.94 27.18
N LEU A 398 -5.19 3.79 26.82
CA LEU A 398 -4.94 4.19 25.43
C LEU A 398 -4.34 3.05 24.60
N ILE A 399 -3.41 2.27 25.18
CA ILE A 399 -2.89 1.06 24.53
C ILE A 399 -4.02 0.05 24.32
N PHE A 400 -4.89 -0.16 25.30
CA PHE A 400 -6.05 -1.04 25.15
C PHE A 400 -7.00 -0.55 24.05
N LEU A 401 -7.28 0.75 23.96
CA LEU A 401 -8.12 1.32 22.90
C LEU A 401 -7.49 1.09 21.51
N SER A 402 -6.17 1.23 21.40
CA SER A 402 -5.44 0.97 20.15
C SER A 402 -5.47 -0.51 19.71
N LEU A 403 -5.71 -1.45 20.64
CA LEU A 403 -5.79 -2.89 20.35
C LEU A 403 -7.10 -3.29 19.67
N ILE A 404 -8.17 -2.53 19.88
CA ILE A 404 -9.51 -2.86 19.38
C ILE A 404 -9.55 -2.84 17.85
N ALA A 405 -8.92 -1.84 17.22
CA ALA A 405 -8.95 -1.66 15.77
C ALA A 405 -8.24 -2.79 14.98
N PRO A 406 -7.03 -3.26 15.36
CA PRO A 406 -6.41 -4.41 14.70
C PRO A 406 -7.16 -5.72 14.91
N ILE A 407 -7.80 -5.92 16.08
CA ILE A 407 -8.62 -7.13 16.33
C ILE A 407 -9.85 -7.14 15.42
N SER A 408 -10.54 -6.00 15.29
CA SER A 408 -11.69 -5.89 14.39
C SER A 408 -11.27 -6.04 12.92
N ALA A 409 -10.11 -5.49 12.53
CA ALA A 409 -9.55 -5.65 11.18
C ALA A 409 -9.18 -7.12 10.88
N LEU A 410 -8.53 -7.83 11.83
CA LEU A 410 -8.17 -9.23 11.67
C LEU A 410 -9.40 -10.13 11.57
N THR A 411 -10.38 -9.94 12.45
CA THR A 411 -11.64 -10.70 12.41
C THR A 411 -12.38 -10.46 11.10
N SER A 412 -12.49 -9.21 10.65
CA SER A 412 -13.09 -8.87 9.36
C SER A 412 -12.40 -9.57 8.19
N THR A 413 -11.06 -9.50 8.12
CA THR A 413 -10.27 -10.09 7.04
C THR A 413 -10.46 -11.61 6.92
N LEU A 414 -10.72 -12.30 8.03
CA LEU A 414 -10.92 -13.76 8.06
C LEU A 414 -12.38 -14.18 7.86
N LEU A 415 -13.33 -13.38 8.33
CA LEU A 415 -14.76 -13.69 8.32
C LEU A 415 -15.40 -13.34 6.96
N LEU A 416 -15.04 -12.18 6.40
CA LEU A 416 -15.67 -11.63 5.20
C LEU A 416 -15.56 -12.56 3.96
N PRO A 417 -14.39 -13.16 3.65
CA PRO A 417 -14.27 -14.06 2.50
C PRO A 417 -15.07 -15.35 2.65
N ARG A 418 -15.46 -15.72 3.88
CA ARG A 418 -16.25 -16.94 4.17
C ARG A 418 -17.75 -16.66 4.10
N LEU A 419 -18.16 -15.48 4.56
CA LEU A 419 -19.57 -15.08 4.58
C LEU A 419 -20.04 -14.59 3.22
N ILE A 420 -19.19 -13.85 2.51
CA ILE A 420 -19.56 -13.19 1.27
C ILE A 420 -18.93 -13.94 0.10
N LYS A 421 -19.70 -14.84 -0.53
CA LYS A 421 -19.37 -15.43 -1.85
C LYS A 421 -19.64 -14.46 -3.02
N LEU A 422 -19.82 -13.17 -2.74
CA LEU A 422 -20.14 -12.16 -3.75
C LEU A 422 -18.87 -11.68 -4.46
N SER A 423 -19.04 -11.22 -5.69
CA SER A 423 -18.00 -10.52 -6.45
C SER A 423 -17.44 -9.33 -5.66
N ILE A 424 -16.15 -9.04 -5.81
CA ILE A 424 -15.41 -7.96 -5.13
C ILE A 424 -16.17 -6.62 -5.24
N LYS A 425 -16.76 -6.35 -6.42
CA LYS A 425 -17.59 -5.16 -6.67
C LYS A 425 -18.75 -5.03 -5.69
N ASN A 426 -19.50 -6.11 -5.49
CA ASN A 426 -20.65 -6.12 -4.61
C ASN A 426 -20.22 -6.01 -3.14
N THR A 427 -19.08 -6.58 -2.78
CA THR A 427 -18.52 -6.47 -1.42
C THR A 427 -18.11 -5.04 -1.10
N ILE A 428 -17.44 -4.35 -2.04
CA ILE A 428 -17.07 -2.93 -1.88
C ILE A 428 -18.31 -2.04 -1.77
N LEU A 429 -19.31 -2.27 -2.64
CA LEU A 429 -20.55 -1.49 -2.63
C LEU A 429 -21.33 -1.67 -1.32
N LEU A 430 -21.35 -2.89 -0.79
CA LEU A 430 -22.05 -3.23 0.46
C LEU A 430 -21.35 -2.62 1.68
N LEU A 431 -20.01 -2.61 1.70
CA LEU A 431 -19.22 -1.95 2.75
C LEU A 431 -19.36 -0.42 2.71
N LEU A 432 -19.38 0.18 1.50
CA LEU A 432 -19.55 1.62 1.33
C LEU A 432 -20.97 2.09 1.64
N TYR A 433 -21.99 1.25 1.43
CA TYR A 433 -23.38 1.59 1.74
C TYR A 433 -23.71 1.54 3.24
N GLN A 434 -22.80 0.97 4.05
CA GLN A 434 -22.97 0.79 5.49
C GLN A 434 -22.28 1.88 6.34
N LEU A 435 -21.43 2.69 5.70
CA LEU A 435 -20.89 3.96 6.19
C LEU A 435 -21.83 5.10 5.78
#